data_AF-A0A9Q4C395-F1
#
_entry.id   AF-A0A9Q4C395-F1
#
_cell.length_a   1.000
_cell.length_b   1.000
_cell.length_c   1.000
_cell.angle_alpha   90.00
_cell.angle_beta   90.00
_cell.angle_gamma   90.00
#
_symmetry.space_group_name_H-M   'P 1'
#
loop_
_entity.id
_entity.type
_entity.pdbx_description
1 polymer ?
#
loop_
_entity_poly.entity_id
_entity_poly.type
_entity_poly.pdbx_seq_one_letter_code
_entity_poly.pdbx_strand_id
1 'polypeptide(L)' 'MGIRVDENMEKVLDEFAQKGNLTTGAIVEFTGLSRPTITKRLDRLYAADHIEYLHEPTALWRLTDDPRNE' A
#
# COMPACT_ATOMS: atom_id res chain seq x y z
N MET A 1 -2.27 11.91 -12.35
CA MET A 1 -2.08 13.07 -11.44
C MET A 1 -1.30 12.50 -10.27
N GLY A 2 0.00 12.81 -10.16
CA GLY A 2 0.90 12.08 -9.25
C GLY A 2 0.48 12.23 -7.78
N ILE A 3 0.45 11.11 -7.06
CA ILE A 3 0.17 11.15 -5.62
C ILE A 3 1.41 11.64 -4.86
N ARG A 4 1.20 12.45 -3.81
CA ARG A 4 2.31 12.83 -2.92
C ARG A 4 2.75 11.64 -2.08
N VAL A 5 3.94 11.11 -2.35
CA VAL A 5 4.59 10.09 -1.53
C VAL A 5 5.17 10.74 -0.27
N ASP A 6 4.74 10.29 0.90
CA ASP A 6 5.29 10.68 2.21
C ASP A 6 6.07 9.51 2.83
N GLU A 7 6.83 9.74 3.90
CA GLU A 7 7.69 8.72 4.54
C GLU A 7 6.93 7.43 4.91
N ASN A 8 5.66 7.54 5.29
CA ASN A 8 4.86 6.36 5.60
C ASN A 8 4.38 5.64 4.34
N MET A 9 4.14 6.38 3.26
CA MET A 9 3.84 5.79 1.96
C MET A 9 5.06 5.07 1.38
N GLU A 10 6.26 5.62 1.52
CA GLU A 10 7.50 4.94 1.11
C GLU A 10 7.63 3.58 1.81
N LYS A 11 7.45 3.52 3.13
CA LYS A 11 7.47 2.26 3.88
C LYS A 11 6.46 1.24 3.34
N VAL A 12 5.24 1.67 3.02
CA VAL A 12 4.22 0.78 2.46
C VAL A 12 4.63 0.25 1.08
N LEU A 13 5.15 1.13 0.22
CA LEU A 13 5.60 0.77 -1.12
C LEU A 13 6.84 -0.13 -1.10
N ASP A 14 7.74 0.05 -0.14
CA ASP A 14 8.89 -0.83 0.08
C ASP A 14 8.46 -2.26 0.41
N GLU A 15 7.46 -2.43 1.29
CA GLU A 15 6.93 -3.76 1.62
C GLU A 15 6.29 -4.43 0.40
N PHE A 16 5.51 -3.69 -0.39
CA PHE A 16 4.96 -4.20 -1.65
C PHE A 16 6.06 -4.60 -2.64
N ALA A 17 7.06 -3.75 -2.84
CA ALA A 17 8.17 -3.99 -3.77
C ALA A 17 9.00 -5.22 -3.36
N GLN A 18 9.19 -5.45 -2.05
CA GLN A 18 10.00 -6.56 -1.55
C GLN A 18 9.23 -7.88 -1.45
N LYS A 19 7.94 -7.84 -1.07
CA LYS A 19 7.16 -9.04 -0.69
C LYS A 19 6.02 -9.36 -1.65
N GLY A 20 5.70 -8.48 -2.58
CA GLY A 20 4.58 -8.64 -3.51
C GLY A 20 3.24 -8.34 -2.83
N ASN A 21 2.25 -9.21 -3.02
CA ASN A 21 0.89 -8.99 -2.54
C ASN A 21 0.82 -9.12 -1.01
N LEU A 22 0.22 -8.14 -0.35
CA LEU A 22 0.17 -8.07 1.10
C LEU A 22 -1.24 -7.78 1.61
N THR A 23 -1.58 -8.38 2.75
CA THR A 23 -2.80 -7.99 3.46
C THR A 23 -2.57 -6.71 4.26
N THR A 24 -3.63 -5.95 4.55
CA THR A 24 -3.52 -4.79 5.45
C THR A 24 -2.91 -5.16 6.80
N GLY A 25 -3.18 -6.37 7.31
CA GLY A 25 -2.58 -6.88 8.55
C GLY A 25 -1.07 -7.08 8.43
N ALA A 26 -0.60 -7.68 7.34
CA ALA A 26 0.82 -7.88 7.10
C ALA A 26 1.58 -6.56 6.96
N ILE A 27 1.00 -5.57 6.26
CA ILE A 27 1.62 -4.24 6.12
C ILE A 27 1.78 -3.55 7.48
N VAL A 28 0.77 -3.65 8.36
CA VAL A 28 0.85 -3.13 9.73
C VAL A 28 1.99 -3.80 10.51
N GLU A 29 2.10 -5.12 10.42
CA GLU A 29 3.13 -5.90 11.12
C GLU A 29 4.54 -5.52 10.65
N PHE A 30 4.76 -5.42 9.35
CA PHE A 30 6.11 -5.16 8.80
C PHE A 30 6.54 -3.71 8.97
N THR A 31 5.64 -2.75 8.79
CA THR A 31 5.98 -1.33 8.88
C THR A 31 5.96 -0.81 10.32
N GLY A 32 5.31 -1.52 11.25
CA GLY A 32 5.04 -1.05 12.62
C GLY A 32 4.06 0.14 12.68
N LEU A 33 3.45 0.52 11.56
CA LEU A 33 2.52 1.64 11.50
C LEU A 33 1.13 1.23 11.99
N SER A 34 0.39 2.20 12.54
CA SER A 34 -0.99 1.95 12.97
C SER A 34 -1.87 1.56 11.78
N ARG A 35 -2.89 0.72 12.04
CA ARG A 35 -3.87 0.34 11.01
C ARG A 35 -4.54 1.55 10.34
N PRO A 36 -5.00 2.59 11.06
CA PRO A 36 -5.53 3.80 10.42
C PRO A 36 -4.53 4.51 9.50
N THR A 37 -3.24 4.53 9.88
CA THR A 37 -2.18 5.10 9.05
C THR A 37 -2.07 4.34 7.74
N ILE A 38 -2.04 3.00 7.80
CA ILE A 38 -1.96 2.12 6.63
C ILE A 38 -3.20 2.25 5.75
N THR A 39 -4.41 2.14 6.30
CA THR A 39 -5.66 2.26 5.54
C THR A 39 -5.70 3.57 4.76
N LYS A 40 -5.35 4.71 5.38
CA LYS A 40 -5.28 6.01 4.69
C LYS A 40 -4.29 6.02 3.50
N ARG A 41 -3.21 5.24 3.56
CA ARG A 41 -2.24 5.15 2.44
C ARG A 41 -2.76 4.23 1.35
N LEU A 42 -3.34 3.09 1.72
CA LEU A 42 -3.99 2.17 0.79
C LEU A 42 -5.13 2.85 0.03
N ASP A 43 -5.99 3.62 0.72
CA ASP A 43 -7.08 4.37 0.10
C ASP A 43 -6.55 5.35 -0.96
N ARG A 44 -5.43 6.03 -0.67
CA ARG A 44 -4.81 6.99 -1.60
C ARG A 44 -4.18 6.29 -2.81
N LEU A 45 -3.51 5.15 -2.59
CA LEU A 45 -2.92 4.36 -3.66
C LEU A 45 -4.01 3.75 -4.55
N TYR A 46 -5.08 3.25 -3.94
CA TYR A 46 -6.20 2.63 -4.64
C TYR A 46 -7.00 3.66 -5.45
N ALA A 47 -7.30 4.82 -4.87
CA ALA A 47 -7.97 5.91 -5.58
C ALA A 47 -7.15 6.50 -6.75
N ALA A 48 -5.86 6.19 -6.82
CA ALA A 48 -4.95 6.59 -7.87
C ALA A 48 -4.51 5.40 -8.76
N ASP A 49 -5.17 4.26 -8.67
CA ASP A 49 -4.95 3.07 -9.50
C ASP A 49 -3.55 2.44 -9.40
N HIS A 50 -2.79 2.74 -8.33
CA HIS A 50 -1.46 2.15 -8.07
C HIS A 50 -1.53 0.81 -7.33
N ILE A 51 -2.67 0.49 -6.71
CA ILE A 51 -2.92 -0.82 -6.11
C ILE A 51 -4.30 -1.35 -6.49
N GLU A 52 -4.48 -2.67 -6.42
CA GLU A 52 -5.75 -3.35 -6.62
C GLU A 52 -6.14 -4.18 -5.40
N TYR A 53 -7.43 -4.22 -5.11
CA TYR A 53 -8.00 -5.04 -4.04
C TYR A 53 -8.31 -6.46 -4.56
N LEU A 54 -7.37 -7.39 -4.36
CA LEU A 54 -7.46 -8.75 -4.90
C LEU A 54 -8.45 -9.65 -4.16
N HIS A 55 -8.57 -9.51 -2.84
CA HIS A 55 -9.43 -10.37 -2.05
C HIS A 55 -9.94 -9.66 -0.80
N GLU A 56 -11.22 -9.29 -0.85
CA GLU A 56 -11.90 -8.50 0.18
C GLU A 56 -11.89 -9.14 1.58
N PRO A 57 -12.20 -10.44 1.76
CA PRO A 57 -12.25 -11.04 3.10
C PRO A 57 -10.94 -10.98 3.88
N THR A 58 -9.80 -10.96 3.19
CA THR A 58 -8.47 -10.93 3.83
C THR A 58 -7.80 -9.57 3.74
N ALA A 59 -8.46 -8.57 3.15
CA ALA A 59 -7.83 -7.28 2.85
C ALA A 59 -6.52 -7.44 2.04
N LEU A 60 -6.51 -8.31 1.02
CA LEU A 60 -5.31 -8.59 0.20
C LEU A 60 -5.18 -7.58 -0.95
N TRP A 61 -4.03 -6.93 -1.02
CA TRP A 61 -3.72 -5.90 -2.00
C TRP A 61 -2.56 -6.32 -2.90
N ARG A 62 -2.57 -5.81 -4.14
CA ARG A 62 -1.47 -5.93 -5.10
C ARG A 62 -1.04 -4.56 -5.57
N LEU A 63 0.27 -4.33 -5.63
CA LEU A 63 0.84 -3.17 -6.32
C LEU A 63 0.75 -3.42 -7.84
N THR A 64 0.07 -2.53 -8.54
CA THR A 64 -0.10 -2.58 -10.01
C THR A 64 0.92 -1.68 -10.69
N ASP A 65 1.16 -0.50 -10.12
CA ASP A 65 2.13 0.46 -10.59
C ASP A 65 2.74 1.20 -9.39
N ASP A 66 4.06 1.41 -9.42
CA ASP A 66 4.75 2.09 -8.33
C ASP A 66 4.86 3.61 -8.64
N PRO A 67 4.16 4.49 -7.89
CA PRO A 67 4.16 5.93 -8.13
C PRO A 67 5.52 6.60 -7.97
N ARG A 68 6.54 5.88 -7.49
CA ARG A 68 7.93 6.37 -7.38
C ARG A 68 8.69 6.28 -8.71
N ASN A 69 8.15 5.56 -9.69
CA ASN A 69 8.77 5.38 -11.01
C ASN A 69 8.27 6.38 -12.07
N GLU A 70 7.32 7.24 -11.73
CA GLU A 70 6.80 8.34 -12.57
C GLU A 70 7.56 9.67 -12.33
#